data_AF-A0A3N5EN93-F1
#
_entry.id   AF-A0A3N5EN93-F1
#
_cell.length_a   1.000
_cell.length_b   1.000
_cell.length_c   1.000
_cell.angle_alpha   90.00
_cell.angle_beta   90.00
_cell.angle_gamma   90.00
#
_symmetry.space_group_name_H-M   'P 1'
#
loop_
_entity.id
_entity.type
_entity.pdbx_description
1 polymer ?
#
loop_
_entity_poly.entity_id
_entity_poly.type
_entity_poly.pdbx_seq_one_letter_code
_entity_poly.pdbx_strand_id
1 'polypeptide(L)'
;MGRRSPLTVIAGLLLLVWAGLLAYVSLPTLLSDEPFWDGGVSVLGAVLAVAHLAAGLGVLALAPWGRRIGLVLGGIGLFGTMAVVLTLAANMLSSDITQETPIVLAIPAGMAVLYAVIVLALWRARDEFTPGAAAD
;
A
#
# COMPACT_ATOMS: atom_id res chain seq x y z
N MET A 1 3.80 20.33 -20.88
CA MET A 1 3.80 19.15 -19.97
C MET A 1 3.98 19.67 -18.56
N GLY A 2 2.95 19.57 -17.69
CA GLY A 2 3.05 20.01 -16.30
C GLY A 2 4.17 19.24 -15.59
N ARG A 3 5.02 19.93 -14.83
CA ARG A 3 6.10 19.30 -14.05
C ARG A 3 5.49 18.37 -13.01
N ARG A 4 5.71 17.06 -13.17
CA ARG A 4 5.37 16.05 -12.16
C ARG A 4 6.30 16.20 -10.96
N SER A 5 5.76 16.22 -9.74
CA SER A 5 6.61 16.27 -8.56
C SER A 5 7.26 14.91 -8.27
N PRO A 6 8.43 14.91 -7.59
CA PRO A 6 9.02 13.67 -7.08
C PRO A 6 8.08 12.90 -6.15
N LEU A 7 7.20 13.59 -5.41
CA LEU A 7 6.22 12.96 -4.51
C LEU A 7 5.24 12.07 -5.28
N THR A 8 4.74 12.55 -6.41
CA THR A 8 3.85 11.78 -7.28
C THR A 8 4.54 10.53 -7.82
N VAL A 9 5.80 10.67 -8.24
CA VAL A 9 6.60 9.53 -8.74
C VAL A 9 6.82 8.50 -7.65
N ILE A 10 7.25 8.94 -6.46
CA ILE A 10 7.49 8.05 -5.31
C ILE A 10 6.21 7.32 -4.91
N ALA A 11 5.08 8.02 -4.79
CA ALA A 11 3.80 7.39 -4.46
C ALA A 11 3.38 6.35 -5.50
N GLY A 12 3.51 6.68 -6.79
CA GLY A 12 3.19 5.76 -7.89
C GLY A 12 4.07 4.52 -7.86
N LEU A 13 5.38 4.68 -7.67
CA LEU A 13 6.32 3.56 -7.58
C LEU A 13 6.06 2.68 -6.36
N LEU A 14 5.78 3.26 -5.19
CA LEU A 14 5.45 2.49 -3.99
C LEU A 14 4.17 1.67 -4.17
N LEU A 15 3.15 2.21 -4.84
CA LEU A 15 1.94 1.46 -5.19
C LEU A 15 2.24 0.30 -6.16
N LEU A 16 3.11 0.50 -7.15
CA LEU A 16 3.54 -0.56 -8.06
C LEU A 16 4.34 -1.65 -7.37
N VAL A 17 5.22 -1.28 -6.43
CA VAL A 17 5.98 -2.23 -5.60
C VAL A 17 5.02 -3.09 -4.78
N TRP A 18 3.99 -2.48 -4.17
CA TRP A 18 2.93 -3.23 -3.47
C TRP A 18 2.18 -4.18 -4.39
N ALA A 19 1.83 -3.75 -5.60
CA ALA A 19 1.18 -4.61 -6.58
C ALA A 19 2.05 -5.84 -6.91
N GLY A 20 3.35 -5.64 -7.11
CA GLY A 20 4.30 -6.72 -7.37
C GLY A 20 4.45 -7.69 -6.19
N LEU A 21 4.55 -7.18 -4.97
CA LEU A 21 4.63 -8.00 -3.74
C LEU A 21 3.36 -8.82 -3.53
N LEU A 22 2.19 -8.21 -3.67
CA LEU A 22 0.91 -8.91 -3.54
C LEU A 22 0.76 -10.00 -4.61
N ALA A 23 1.10 -9.69 -5.87
CA ALA A 23 1.11 -10.68 -6.93
C ALA A 23 2.09 -11.82 -6.65
N TYR A 24 3.31 -11.52 -6.18
CA TYR A 24 4.32 -12.53 -5.84
C TYR A 24 3.85 -13.49 -4.74
N VAL A 25 3.20 -12.97 -3.69
CA VAL A 25 2.70 -13.80 -2.59
C VAL A 25 1.45 -14.60 -2.99
N SER A 26 0.57 -14.03 -3.82
CA SER A 26 -0.70 -14.66 -4.17
C SER A 26 -0.65 -15.59 -5.39
N LEU A 27 0.31 -15.41 -6.30
CA LEU A 27 0.38 -16.20 -7.54
C LEU A 27 0.69 -17.69 -7.29
N PRO A 28 1.63 -18.08 -6.41
CA PRO A 28 1.87 -19.48 -6.10
C PRO A 28 0.62 -20.20 -5.57
N THR A 29 -0.15 -19.54 -4.70
CA THR A 29 -1.40 -20.07 -4.14
C THR A 29 -2.55 -20.15 -5.14
N LEU A 30 -2.53 -19.34 -6.21
CA LEU A 30 -3.52 -19.42 -7.30
C LEU A 30 -3.17 -20.50 -8.33
N LEU A 31 -1.90 -20.88 -8.42
CA LEU A 31 -1.38 -21.86 -9.39
C LEU A 31 -1.19 -23.25 -8.77
N SER A 32 -1.28 -23.38 -7.44
CA SER A 32 -1.21 -24.67 -6.73
C SER A 32 -2.55 -25.41 -6.75
N ASP A 33 -2.52 -26.74 -6.84
CA ASP A 33 -3.69 -27.62 -6.89
C ASP A 33 -4.47 -27.77 -5.55
N GLU A 34 -4.13 -26.99 -4.52
CA GLU A 34 -4.71 -27.03 -3.15
C GLU A 34 -5.83 -25.98 -3.00
N PRO A 35 -7.13 -26.31 -3.18
CA PRO A 35 -8.09 -25.30 -3.58
C PRO A 35 -8.93 -24.66 -2.45
N PHE A 36 -8.80 -25.06 -1.17
CA PHE A 36 -9.89 -24.77 -0.22
C PHE A 36 -9.56 -24.13 1.14
N TRP A 37 -8.29 -23.91 1.48
CA TRP A 37 -7.94 -23.13 2.69
C TRP A 37 -7.29 -21.76 2.39
N ASP A 38 -6.57 -21.63 1.28
CA ASP A 38 -5.86 -20.40 0.89
C ASP A 38 -6.52 -19.61 -0.27
N GLY A 39 -7.58 -20.14 -0.91
CA GLY A 39 -8.20 -19.53 -2.09
C GLY A 39 -8.83 -18.14 -1.86
N GLY A 40 -9.43 -17.91 -0.69
CA GLY A 40 -9.99 -16.60 -0.34
C GLY A 40 -8.92 -15.53 -0.13
N VAL A 41 -7.79 -15.92 0.49
CA VAL A 41 -6.64 -15.05 0.74
C VAL A 41 -5.89 -14.77 -0.58
N SER A 42 -5.80 -15.76 -1.46
CA SER A 42 -5.13 -15.63 -2.76
C SER A 42 -5.92 -14.77 -3.76
N VAL A 43 -7.25 -14.93 -3.81
CA VAL A 43 -8.13 -14.08 -4.63
C VAL A 43 -8.17 -12.65 -4.10
N LEU A 44 -8.28 -12.46 -2.78
CA LEU A 44 -8.22 -11.13 -2.18
C LEU A 44 -6.88 -10.45 -2.47
N GLY A 45 -5.77 -11.18 -2.34
CA GLY A 45 -4.44 -10.68 -2.65
C GLY A 45 -4.26 -10.28 -4.13
N ALA A 46 -4.81 -11.07 -5.06
CA ALA A 46 -4.81 -10.72 -6.48
C ALA A 46 -5.67 -9.48 -6.79
N VAL A 47 -6.86 -9.37 -6.18
CA VAL A 47 -7.72 -8.17 -6.31
C VAL A 47 -7.00 -6.94 -5.78
N LEU A 48 -6.34 -7.05 -4.62
CA LEU A 48 -5.53 -5.98 -4.05
C LEU A 48 -4.33 -5.64 -4.94
N ALA A 49 -3.66 -6.62 -5.54
CA ALA A 49 -2.55 -6.39 -6.47
C ALA A 49 -3.02 -5.58 -7.68
N VAL A 50 -4.16 -5.95 -8.29
CA VAL A 50 -4.75 -5.21 -9.42
C VAL A 50 -5.15 -3.80 -9.01
N ALA A 51 -5.73 -3.62 -7.83
CA ALA A 51 -6.10 -2.30 -7.32
C ALA A 51 -4.86 -1.39 -7.13
N HIS A 52 -3.78 -1.93 -6.56
CA HIS A 52 -2.52 -1.21 -6.40
C HIS A 52 -1.85 -0.90 -7.74
N LEU A 53 -1.90 -1.82 -8.70
CA LEU A 53 -1.40 -1.61 -10.06
C LEU A 53 -2.16 -0.49 -10.76
N ALA A 54 -3.50 -0.55 -10.75
CA ALA A 54 -4.36 0.48 -11.33
C ALA A 54 -4.13 1.85 -10.68
N ALA A 55 -4.03 1.89 -9.35
CA ALA A 55 -3.73 3.11 -8.62
C ALA A 55 -2.35 3.67 -9.00
N GLY A 56 -1.31 2.84 -9.01
CA GLY A 56 0.06 3.23 -9.34
C GLY A 56 0.18 3.78 -10.77
N LEU A 57 -0.41 3.08 -11.75
CA LEU A 57 -0.46 3.54 -13.14
C LEU A 57 -1.27 4.83 -13.28
N GLY A 58 -2.42 4.94 -12.61
CA GLY A 58 -3.22 6.15 -12.61
C GLY A 58 -2.48 7.35 -11.99
N VAL A 59 -1.76 7.13 -10.89
CA VAL A 59 -0.89 8.14 -10.25
C VAL A 59 0.23 8.58 -11.20
N LEU A 60 0.89 7.61 -11.84
CA LEU A 60 1.92 7.87 -12.86
C LEU A 60 1.35 8.35 -14.21
N ALA A 61 0.04 8.47 -14.36
CA ALA A 61 -0.60 9.13 -15.49
C ALA A 61 -1.19 10.50 -15.10
N LEU A 62 -1.02 10.94 -13.85
CA LEU A 62 -1.68 12.12 -13.27
C LEU A 62 -3.22 12.05 -13.38
N ALA A 63 -3.76 10.83 -13.37
CA ALA A 63 -5.19 10.63 -13.48
C ALA A 63 -5.89 10.90 -12.12
N PRO A 64 -6.95 11.73 -12.08
CA PRO A 64 -7.66 12.05 -10.83
C PRO A 64 -8.21 10.81 -10.11
N TRP A 65 -8.66 9.81 -10.88
CA TRP A 65 -9.12 8.53 -10.33
C TRP A 65 -7.98 7.73 -9.70
N GLY A 66 -6.77 7.77 -10.28
CA GLY A 66 -5.60 7.08 -9.77
C GLY A 66 -5.20 7.58 -8.38
N ARG A 67 -5.20 8.90 -8.19
CA ARG A 67 -4.99 9.51 -6.86
C ARG A 67 -6.06 9.07 -5.85
N ARG A 68 -7.33 9.05 -6.25
CA ARG A 68 -8.43 8.64 -5.34
C ARG A 68 -8.25 7.20 -4.88
N ILE A 69 -8.00 6.27 -5.81
CA ILE A 69 -7.77 4.86 -5.48
C ILE A 69 -6.50 4.73 -4.62
N GLY A 70 -5.41 5.43 -4.97
CA GLY A 70 -4.16 5.40 -4.20
C GLY A 70 -4.32 5.91 -2.76
N LEU A 71 -5.14 6.96 -2.54
CA LEU A 71 -5.46 7.45 -1.20
C LEU A 71 -6.33 6.48 -0.40
N VAL A 72 -7.32 5.83 -1.05
CA VAL A 72 -8.16 4.82 -0.40
C VAL A 72 -7.34 3.61 0.00
N LEU A 73 -6.54 3.05 -0.93
CA LEU A 73 -5.67 1.90 -0.66
C LEU A 73 -4.61 2.25 0.39
N GLY A 74 -3.98 3.42 0.26
CA GLY A 74 -3.00 3.90 1.23
C GLY A 74 -3.59 4.09 2.62
N GLY A 75 -4.79 4.64 2.72
CA GLY A 75 -5.51 4.84 3.98
C GLY A 75 -5.92 3.52 4.64
N ILE A 76 -6.50 2.59 3.88
CA ILE A 76 -6.87 1.25 4.38
C ILE A 76 -5.63 0.49 4.83
N GLY A 77 -4.57 0.49 4.02
CA GLY A 77 -3.29 -0.15 4.33
C GLY A 77 -2.65 0.42 5.59
N LEU A 78 -2.63 1.75 5.75
CA LEU A 78 -2.13 2.43 6.94
C LEU A 78 -2.95 2.06 8.19
N PHE A 79 -4.27 2.11 8.10
CA PHE A 79 -5.15 1.77 9.22
C PHE A 79 -4.95 0.31 9.67
N GLY A 80 -4.97 -0.63 8.72
CA GLY A 80 -4.81 -2.05 9.00
C GLY A 80 -3.44 -2.37 9.61
N THR A 81 -2.36 -1.81 9.06
CA THR A 81 -1.00 -2.01 9.60
C THR A 81 -0.82 -1.38 10.98
N MET A 82 -1.41 -0.22 11.25
CA MET A 82 -1.37 0.39 12.58
C MET A 82 -2.15 -0.42 13.62
N ALA A 83 -3.31 -0.99 13.27
CA ALA A 83 -4.02 -1.89 14.16
C ALA A 83 -3.15 -3.12 14.54
N VAL A 84 -2.43 -3.70 13.57
CA VAL A 84 -1.50 -4.81 13.81
C VAL A 84 -0.33 -4.38 14.71
N VAL A 85 0.32 -3.24 14.42
CA VAL A 85 1.42 -2.71 15.24
C VAL A 85 0.98 -2.48 16.68
N LEU A 86 -0.17 -1.83 16.90
CA LEU A 86 -0.68 -1.55 18.24
C LEU A 86 -1.03 -2.83 19.00
N THR A 87 -1.64 -3.80 18.32
CA THR A 87 -1.99 -5.10 18.91
C THR A 87 -0.73 -5.87 19.32
N LEU A 88 0.28 -5.93 18.44
CA LEU A 88 1.55 -6.58 18.73
C LEU A 88 2.27 -5.88 19.89
N ALA A 89 2.33 -4.55 19.89
CA ALA A 89 2.95 -3.78 20.95
C ALA A 89 2.24 -4.00 22.30
N ALA A 90 0.90 -4.04 22.32
CA ALA A 90 0.12 -4.33 23.53
C ALA A 90 0.41 -5.73 24.07
N ASN A 91 0.44 -6.75 23.19
CA ASN A 91 0.76 -8.12 23.59
C ASN A 91 2.18 -8.25 24.15
N MET A 92 3.14 -7.53 23.57
CA MET A 92 4.52 -7.48 24.05
C MET A 92 4.68 -6.81 25.41
N LEU A 93 3.81 -5.84 25.74
CA LEU A 93 3.79 -5.23 27.07
C LEU A 93 3.18 -6.17 28.13
N SER A 94 2.39 -7.16 27.71
CA SER A 94 1.74 -8.14 28.60
C SER A 94 2.49 -9.47 28.75
N SER A 95 3.59 -9.69 28.02
CA SER A 95 4.37 -10.94 28.03
C SER A 95 5.85 -10.68 28.32
N ASP A 96 6.56 -11.68 28.87
CA ASP A 96 8.01 -11.58 29.05
C ASP A 96 8.70 -11.42 27.69
N ILE A 97 9.30 -10.26 27.47
CA ILE A 97 9.90 -9.83 26.20
C ILE A 97 11.09 -10.75 25.87
N THR A 98 10.92 -11.69 24.95
CA THR A 98 12.01 -12.53 24.41
C THR A 98 12.76 -11.79 23.30
N GLN A 99 14.07 -12.04 23.10
CA GLN A 99 14.93 -11.26 22.20
C GLN A 99 14.48 -11.17 20.71
N GLU A 100 13.53 -11.99 20.26
CA GLU A 100 12.99 -11.94 18.88
C GLU A 100 11.90 -10.87 18.68
N THR A 101 11.36 -10.32 19.75
CA THR A 101 10.27 -9.32 19.73
C THR A 101 10.50 -8.06 18.88
N PRO A 102 11.71 -7.46 18.78
CA PRO A 102 11.89 -6.22 18.01
C PRO A 102 11.67 -6.40 16.50
N ILE A 103 12.03 -7.58 15.97
CA ILE A 103 11.93 -7.88 14.52
C ILE A 103 10.46 -8.08 14.12
N VAL A 104 9.64 -8.66 15.00
CA VAL A 104 8.21 -8.91 14.76
C VAL A 104 7.43 -7.59 14.61
N LEU A 105 7.82 -6.53 15.33
CA LEU A 105 7.24 -5.19 15.17
C LEU A 105 7.81 -4.41 13.97
N ALA A 106 9.06 -4.67 13.59
CA ALA A 106 9.75 -3.89 12.56
C ALA A 106 9.06 -3.99 11.19
N ILE A 107 8.55 -5.18 10.82
CA ILE A 107 7.89 -5.38 9.52
C ILE A 107 6.56 -4.59 9.45
N PRO A 108 5.58 -4.76 10.35
CA PRO A 108 4.35 -3.96 10.33
C PRO A 108 4.59 -2.45 10.49
N ALA A 109 5.58 -2.05 11.29
CA ALA A 109 5.94 -0.64 11.44
C ALA A 109 6.50 -0.05 10.13
N GLY A 110 7.38 -0.78 9.44
CA GLY A 110 7.89 -0.39 8.13
C GLY A 110 6.77 -0.26 7.09
N MET A 111 5.84 -1.21 7.07
CA MET A 111 4.66 -1.14 6.18
C MET A 111 3.81 0.10 6.47
N ALA A 112 3.56 0.42 7.73
CA ALA A 112 2.79 1.60 8.12
C ALA A 112 3.47 2.90 7.67
N VAL A 113 4.80 2.99 7.83
CA VAL A 113 5.58 4.13 7.32
C VAL A 113 5.42 4.27 5.81
N LEU A 114 5.51 3.17 5.06
CA LEU A 114 5.35 3.19 3.60
C LEU A 114 3.95 3.66 3.18
N TYR A 115 2.89 3.17 3.83
CA TYR A 115 1.53 3.63 3.54
C TYR A 115 1.31 5.10 3.94
N ALA A 116 1.89 5.56 5.04
CA ALA A 116 1.87 6.97 5.42
C ALA A 116 2.57 7.84 4.37
N VAL A 117 3.71 7.40 3.83
CA VAL A 117 4.42 8.10 2.74
C VAL A 117 3.53 8.19 1.50
N ILE A 118 2.87 7.11 1.08
CA ILE A 118 1.93 7.12 -0.06
C ILE A 118 0.82 8.14 0.16
N VAL A 119 0.15 8.09 1.32
CA VAL A 119 -0.96 8.99 1.64
C VAL A 119 -0.51 10.45 1.65
N LEU A 120 0.60 10.76 2.34
CA LEU A 120 1.11 12.12 2.46
C LEU A 120 1.58 12.67 1.11
N ALA A 121 2.25 11.85 0.31
CA ALA A 121 2.72 12.24 -1.03
C ALA A 121 1.54 12.55 -1.96
N LEU A 122 0.52 11.68 -2.01
CA LEU A 122 -0.68 11.89 -2.82
C LEU A 122 -1.56 13.04 -2.30
N TRP A 123 -1.57 13.26 -0.99
CA TRP A 123 -2.27 14.39 -0.38
C TRP A 123 -1.61 15.71 -0.76
N ARG A 124 -0.28 15.81 -0.66
CA ARG A 124 0.48 17.01 -1.02
C ARG A 124 0.49 17.29 -2.51
N ALA A 125 0.55 16.25 -3.34
CA ALA A 125 0.54 16.39 -4.79
C ALA A 125 -0.87 16.65 -5.37
N ARG A 126 -1.88 16.98 -4.56
CA ARG A 126 -3.29 17.08 -4.99
C ARG A 126 -3.48 17.93 -6.24
N ASP A 127 -2.73 19.04 -6.34
CA ASP A 127 -2.94 20.04 -7.38
C ASP A 127 -2.54 19.50 -8.76
N GLU A 128 -1.60 18.54 -8.82
CA GLU A 128 -1.17 17.85 -10.05
C GLU A 128 -2.26 16.97 -10.68
N PHE A 129 -3.30 16.64 -9.91
CA PHE A 129 -4.42 15.78 -10.34
C PHE A 129 -5.68 16.58 -10.65
N THR A 130 -5.59 17.90 -10.69
CA THR A 130 -6.73 18.78 -10.99
C THR A 130 -6.62 19.27 -12.43
N PRO A 131 -7.60 18.95 -13.31
CA PRO A 131 -7.62 19.51 -14.65
C PRO A 131 -7.76 21.04 -14.56
N GLY A 132 -6.75 21.79 -15.01
CA GLY A 132 -6.81 23.26 -15.11
C GLY A 132 -5.75 24.05 -14.33
N ALA A 133 -4.93 23.43 -13.46
CA ALA A 133 -3.94 24.15 -12.64
C ALA A 133 -2.72 24.72 -13.40
N ALA A 134 -2.73 24.72 -14.73
CA ALA A 134 -1.63 25.19 -15.59
C ALA A 134 -2.04 26.34 -16.54
N ALA A 135 -3.18 27.00 -16.27
CA ALA A 135 -3.74 28.04 -17.14
C ALA A 135 -3.65 29.48 -16.57
N ASP A 136 -3.01 29.68 -15.41
CA ASP A 136 -2.78 31.00 -14.81
C ASP A 136 -1.29 31.38 -14.82
#